data_AF-A0A485AUD8-F1
#
_entry.id   AF-A0A485AUD8-F1
#
_cell.length_a   1.000
_cell.length_b   1.000
_cell.length_c   1.000
_cell.angle_alpha   90.00
_cell.angle_beta   90.00
_cell.angle_gamma   90.00
#
_symmetry.space_group_name_H-M   'P 1'
#
loop_
_entity.id
_entity.type
_entity.pdbx_description
1 polymer ?
#
loop_
_entity_poly.entity_id
_entity_poly.type
_entity_poly.pdbx_seq_one_letter_code
_entity_poly.pdbx_strand_id
1 'polypeptide(L)'
;MFDGWRIARFSPEGEQLEEYRLPVRCPTMVCFGGADMRTLFITTTRENMSAAEVAQYPLSGAIFTLPVAVAGMKKTPFIEA
;
A
#
# COMPACT_ATOMS: atom_id res chain seq x y z
N MET A 1 -3.79 -5.63 0.64
CA MET A 1 -4.85 -6.49 1.21
C MET A 1 -4.79 -6.38 2.71
N PHE A 2 -5.91 -6.08 3.36
CA PHE A 2 -5.97 -6.01 4.82
C PHE A 2 -5.73 -7.41 5.42
N ASP A 3 -4.94 -7.50 6.48
CA ASP A 3 -4.46 -8.76 7.09
C ASP A 3 -3.73 -9.72 6.13
N GLY A 4 -3.38 -9.24 4.93
CA GLY A 4 -2.88 -10.08 3.85
C GLY A 4 -1.37 -10.07 3.70
N TRP A 5 -0.64 -9.28 4.50
CA TRP A 5 0.83 -9.12 4.43
C TRP A 5 1.36 -8.66 3.06
N ARG A 6 0.50 -8.11 2.20
CA ARG A 6 0.86 -7.87 0.81
C ARG A 6 0.00 -6.82 0.10
N ILE A 7 0.56 -6.34 -1.00
CA ILE A 7 -0.14 -5.66 -2.07
C ILE A 7 -0.17 -6.61 -3.27
N ALA A 8 -1.24 -6.56 -4.05
CA ALA A 8 -1.33 -7.29 -5.30
C ALA A 8 -1.82 -6.37 -6.42
N ARG A 9 -1.38 -6.63 -7.64
CA ARG A 9 -1.89 -5.98 -8.85
C ARG A 9 -2.78 -6.98 -9.57
N PHE A 10 -3.97 -6.54 -9.93
CA PHE A 10 -4.93 -7.34 -10.70
C PHE A 10 -5.07 -6.77 -12.12
N SER A 11 -5.37 -7.64 -13.08
CA SER A 11 -5.83 -7.24 -14.40
C SER A 11 -7.26 -6.69 -14.32
N PRO A 12 -7.73 -5.95 -15.33
CA PRO A 12 -9.13 -5.55 -15.43
C PRO A 12 -10.12 -6.73 -15.40
N GLU A 13 -9.69 -7.91 -15.85
CA GLU A 13 -10.45 -9.16 -15.85
C GLU A 13 -10.40 -9.90 -14.50
N GLY A 14 -9.64 -9.40 -13.53
CA GLY A 14 -9.55 -9.94 -12.17
C GLY A 14 -8.42 -10.96 -11.95
N GLU A 15 -7.53 -11.17 -12.92
CA GLU A 15 -6.36 -12.04 -12.77
C GLU A 15 -5.30 -11.37 -11.88
N GLN A 16 -4.70 -12.10 -10.93
CA GLN A 16 -3.58 -11.57 -10.15
C GLN A 16 -2.30 -11.57 -10.99
N LEU A 17 -1.85 -10.37 -11.39
CA LEU A 17 -0.67 -10.18 -12.23
C LEU A 17 0.63 -10.13 -11.41
N GLU A 18 0.60 -9.46 -10.26
CA GLU A 18 1.79 -9.26 -9.42
C GLU A 18 1.42 -9.29 -7.93
N GLU A 19 2.38 -9.66 -7.09
CA GLU A 19 2.28 -9.63 -5.63
C GLU A 19 3.56 -9.08 -5.00
N TYR A 20 3.39 -8.21 -4.01
CA TYR A 20 4.47 -7.59 -3.25
C TYR A 20 4.23 -7.82 -1.76
N ARG A 21 5.07 -8.66 -1.15
CA ARG A 21 5.02 -8.93 0.30
C ARG A 21 5.58 -7.76 1.10
N LEU A 22 4.98 -7.52 2.25
CA LEU A 22 5.33 -6.45 3.18
C LEU A 22 5.68 -7.04 4.55
N PRO A 23 6.57 -6.40 5.33
CA PRO A 23 6.96 -6.85 6.67
C PRO A 23 5.89 -6.51 7.73
N VAL A 24 4.66 -6.21 7.30
CA VAL A 24 3.55 -5.77 8.16
C VAL A 24 2.25 -6.45 7.73
N ARG A 25 1.44 -6.80 8.72
CA ARG A 25 0.20 -7.57 8.56
C ARG A 25 -0.87 -6.83 7.79
N CYS A 26 -1.07 -5.55 8.14
CA CYS A 26 -2.23 -4.77 7.73
C CYS A 26 -1.87 -3.55 6.85
N PRO A 27 -1.51 -3.75 5.57
CA PRO A 27 -1.57 -2.68 4.58
C PRO A 27 -3.02 -2.24 4.37
N THR A 28 -3.28 -0.92 4.39
CA THR A 28 -4.63 -0.36 4.32
C THR A 28 -4.97 0.19 2.94
N MET A 29 -4.08 0.98 2.32
CA MET A 29 -4.31 1.61 1.02
C MET A 29 -2.98 1.88 0.31
N VAL A 30 -3.05 2.06 -1.01
CA VAL A 30 -1.94 2.50 -1.85
C VAL A 30 -2.33 3.68 -2.73
N CYS A 31 -1.36 4.53 -3.06
CA CYS A 31 -1.49 5.50 -4.14
C CYS A 31 -0.18 5.62 -4.92
N PHE A 32 -0.27 6.00 -6.19
CA PHE A 32 0.90 6.36 -6.98
C PHE A 32 1.33 7.79 -6.68
N GLY A 33 2.64 8.03 -6.68
CA GLY A 33 3.27 9.34 -6.55
C GLY A 33 4.72 9.32 -7.07
N GLY A 34 5.51 10.28 -6.64
CA GLY A 34 6.84 10.55 -7.22
C GLY A 34 6.76 11.39 -8.50
N ALA A 35 7.90 11.90 -8.96
CA ALA A 35 7.96 12.82 -10.10
C ALA A 35 7.46 12.18 -11.43
N ASP A 36 7.65 10.88 -11.58
CA ASP A 36 7.30 10.07 -12.75
C ASP A 36 6.07 9.19 -12.54
N MET A 37 5.38 9.33 -11.40
CA MET A 37 4.23 8.51 -10.99
C MET A 37 4.52 7.00 -10.89
N ARG A 38 5.79 6.59 -10.71
CA ARG A 38 6.21 5.18 -10.62
C ARG A 38 6.58 4.73 -9.20
N THR A 39 6.14 5.47 -8.19
CA THR A 39 6.30 5.09 -6.78
C THR A 39 4.94 4.82 -6.16
N LEU A 40 4.74 3.63 -5.58
CA LEU A 40 3.61 3.36 -4.70
C LEU A 40 3.92 3.83 -3.29
N PHE A 41 3.06 4.66 -2.73
CA PHE A 41 3.00 4.98 -1.30
C PHE A 41 1.96 4.08 -0.65
N ILE A 42 2.33 3.48 0.47
CA ILE A 42 1.57 2.40 1.09
C ILE A 42 1.32 2.79 2.54
N THR A 43 0.05 2.95 2.89
CA THR A 43 -0.36 3.15 4.29
C THR A 43 -0.56 1.79 4.95
N THR A 44 -0.22 1.71 6.23
CA THR A 44 -0.45 0.52 7.06
C THR A 44 -1.10 0.93 8.37
N THR A 45 -1.61 -0.04 9.12
CA THR A 45 -2.19 0.22 10.44
C THR A 45 -1.58 -0.68 11.50
N ARG A 46 -1.62 -0.18 12.74
CA ARG A 46 -1.39 -0.95 13.98
C ARG A 46 -2.66 -1.08 14.82
N GLU A 47 -3.80 -0.66 14.27
CA GLU A 47 -5.09 -0.76 14.92
C GLU A 47 -5.40 -2.21 15.28
N ASN A 48 -5.94 -2.42 16.49
CA ASN A 48 -6.25 -3.73 17.05
C ASN A 48 -5.04 -4.68 17.19
N MET A 49 -3.82 -4.15 17.27
CA MET A 49 -2.65 -4.93 17.67
C MET A 49 -2.38 -4.77 19.17
N SER A 50 -2.07 -5.88 19.84
CA SER A 50 -1.57 -5.90 21.20
C SER A 50 -0.15 -5.32 21.29
N ALA A 51 0.28 -4.93 22.50
CA ALA A 51 1.64 -4.46 22.73
C ALA A 51 2.72 -5.49 22.33
N ALA A 52 2.45 -6.78 22.53
CA ALA A 52 3.36 -7.86 22.14
C ALA A 52 3.48 -7.95 20.60
N GLU A 53 2.37 -7.84 19.88
CA GLU A 53 2.38 -7.84 18.41
C GLU A 53 3.06 -6.60 17.83
N VAL A 54 2.86 -5.42 18.43
CA VAL A 54 3.56 -4.20 18.01
C VAL A 54 5.06 -4.32 18.27
N ALA A 55 5.48 -4.92 19.39
CA ALA A 55 6.89 -5.19 19.67
C ALA A 55 7.50 -6.18 18.66
N GLN A 56 6.73 -7.20 18.23
CA GLN A 56 7.16 -8.15 17.22
C GLN A 56 7.21 -7.54 15.81
N TYR A 57 6.28 -6.65 15.47
CA TYR A 57 6.16 -6.00 14.17
C TYR A 57 6.19 -4.47 14.30
N PRO A 58 7.37 -3.90 14.61
CA PRO A 58 7.50 -2.49 14.97
C PRO A 58 7.18 -1.52 13.82
N LEU A 59 7.17 -2.00 12.57
CA LEU A 59 6.83 -1.19 11.40
C LEU A 59 5.32 -1.09 11.13
N SER A 60 4.48 -1.80 11.88
CA SER A 60 3.02 -1.67 11.73
C SER A 60 2.57 -0.25 12.06
N GLY A 61 1.84 0.37 11.12
CA GLY A 61 1.45 1.78 11.18
C GLY A 61 2.42 2.75 10.47
N ALA A 62 3.56 2.27 9.96
CA ALA A 62 4.45 3.07 9.13
C ALA A 62 3.91 3.26 7.70
N ILE A 63 4.51 4.22 6.98
CA ILE A 63 4.33 4.40 5.54
C ILE A 63 5.50 3.74 4.81
N PHE A 64 5.20 2.97 3.77
CA PHE A 64 6.20 2.36 2.90
C PHE A 64 6.14 2.97 1.50
N THR A 65 7.27 2.91 0.80
CA THR A 65 7.36 3.25 -0.62
C THR A 65 7.91 2.08 -1.41
N LEU A 66 7.36 1.86 -2.60
CA LEU A 66 7.79 0.79 -3.51
C LEU A 66 7.88 1.33 -4.95
N PRO A 67 9.07 1.29 -5.60
CA PRO A 67 9.17 1.59 -7.03
C PRO A 67 8.50 0.49 -7.86
N VAL A 68 7.82 0.88 -8.94
CA VAL A 68 7.08 -0.03 -9.83
C VAL A 68 7.33 0.25 -11.31
N ALA A 69 7.17 -0.79 -12.13
CA ALA A 69 7.45 -0.73 -13.57
C ALA A 69 6.39 0.02 -14.40
N VAL A 70 5.25 0.40 -13.81
CA VAL A 70 4.16 1.09 -14.49
C VAL A 70 3.83 2.40 -13.77
N ALA A 71 3.57 3.45 -14.53
CA ALA A 71 3.18 4.74 -13.98
C ALA A 71 1.68 4.75 -13.64
N GLY A 72 1.32 5.38 -12.53
CA GLY A 72 -0.07 5.68 -12.19
C GLY A 72 -0.58 6.98 -12.83
N MET A 73 -1.78 7.39 -12.43
CA MET A 73 -2.39 8.65 -12.87
C MET A 73 -2.40 9.68 -11.73
N LYS A 74 -2.21 10.96 -12.09
CA LYS A 74 -2.37 12.07 -11.15
C LYS A 74 -3.85 12.19 -10.77
N LYS A 75 -4.15 12.29 -9.47
CA LYS A 75 -5.52 12.57 -9.02
C LYS A 75 -5.88 14.02 -9.35
N THR A 76 -7.06 14.22 -9.93
CA THR A 76 -7.63 15.54 -10.14
C THR A 76 -7.94 16.19 -8.79
N PRO A 77 -7.62 17.49 -8.59
CA PRO A 77 -8.00 18.18 -7.36
C PRO A 77 -9.53 18.23 -7.21
N PHE A 78 -9.99 18.33 -5.97
CA PHE A 78 -11.38 18.66 -5.68
C PHE A 78 -11.68 20.07 -6.22
N ILE A 79 -12.84 20.23 -6.84
CA ILE A 79 -13.33 21.52 -7.35
C ILE A 79 -14.67 21.78 -6.65
N GLU A 80 -14.70 22.82 -5.80
CA GLU A 80 -15.94 23.33 -5.23
C GLU A 80 -16.66 24.20 -6.27
N ALA A 81 -17.99 24.09 -6.35
CA ALA A 81 -18.82 24.78 -7.34
C ALA A 81 -19.38 26.10 -6.80
#